data_AF-A0A399XS74-F1
#
_entry.id   AF-A0A399XS74-F1
#
_cell.length_a   1.000
_cell.length_b   1.000
_cell.length_c   1.000
_cell.angle_alpha   90.00
_cell.angle_beta   90.00
_cell.angle_gamma   90.00
#
_symmetry.space_group_name_H-M   'P 1'
#
loop_
_entity.id
_entity.type
_entity.pdbx_description
1 polymer ?
#
loop_
_entity_poly.entity_id
_entity_poly.type
_entity_poly.pdbx_seq_one_letter_code
_entity_poly.pdbx_strand_id
1 'polypeptide(L)'
;MSLFDSIFEALDRTGTAYVVVGGVAVVLHGHARLTADLDIVVNLETSALKAALSELTRIGLRPRLPVNAMDFADPAIRREWVPEGGWEETRREQRIRWLAATPAQRLAWLEAAIEFAHKAGALPRRDKDPWGRSNPDRPLEPPDSDAEASREGA
;
A
#
# COMPACT_ATOMS: atom_id res chain seq x y z
N MET A 1 -16.80 22.95 9.02
CA MET A 1 -16.48 21.55 9.38
C MET A 1 -15.92 20.88 8.15
N SER A 2 -14.82 20.14 8.25
CA SER A 2 -14.27 19.48 7.07
C SER A 2 -15.17 18.31 6.64
N LEU A 3 -15.00 17.85 5.39
CA LEU A 3 -15.71 16.67 4.91
C LEU A 3 -15.37 15.43 5.75
N PHE A 4 -14.11 15.30 6.19
CA PHE A 4 -13.66 14.17 7.01
C PHE A 4 -14.34 14.14 8.37
N ASP A 5 -14.45 15.30 9.04
CA ASP A 5 -15.15 15.39 10.33
C ASP A 5 -16.61 14.93 10.20
N SER A 6 -17.27 15.35 9.12
CA SER A 6 -18.66 14.96 8.84
C SER A 6 -18.82 13.45 8.64
N ILE A 7 -17.84 12.80 8.00
CA ILE A 7 -17.83 11.35 7.76
C ILE A 7 -17.58 10.61 9.08
N PHE A 8 -16.59 11.02 9.86
CA PHE A 8 -16.27 10.36 11.13
C PHE A 8 -17.42 10.49 12.13
N GLU A 9 -18.00 11.68 12.28
CA GLU A 9 -19.18 11.84 13.11
C GLU A 9 -20.38 11.00 12.64
N ALA A 10 -20.56 10.84 11.32
CA ALA A 10 -21.62 10.00 10.78
C ALA A 10 -21.42 8.53 11.14
N LEU A 11 -20.20 8.02 11.06
CA LEU A 11 -19.87 6.64 11.44
C LEU A 11 -19.91 6.43 12.96
N ASP A 12 -19.42 7.39 13.74
CA ASP A 12 -19.44 7.32 15.20
C ASP A 12 -20.88 7.26 15.73
N ARG A 13 -21.81 8.01 15.10
CA ARG A 13 -23.25 7.98 15.45
C ARG A 13 -23.89 6.61 15.29
N THR A 14 -23.37 5.73 14.44
CA THR A 14 -23.96 4.39 14.23
C THR A 14 -23.44 3.35 15.21
N GLY A 15 -22.35 3.65 15.93
CA GLY A 15 -21.65 2.66 16.75
C GLY A 15 -20.99 1.54 15.93
N THR A 16 -20.92 1.68 14.60
CA THR A 16 -20.31 0.68 13.73
C THR A 16 -18.81 0.76 13.85
N ALA A 17 -18.15 -0.36 14.18
CA ALA A 17 -16.70 -0.40 14.20
C ALA A 17 -16.11 -0.14 12.79
N TYR A 18 -15.17 0.80 12.70
CA TYR A 18 -14.43 1.10 11.49
C TYR A 18 -12.98 1.46 11.82
N VAL A 19 -12.12 1.42 10.81
CA VAL A 19 -10.73 1.87 10.90
C VAL A 19 -10.37 2.65 9.64
N VAL A 20 -9.71 3.79 9.82
CA VAL A 20 -9.14 4.57 8.72
C VAL A 20 -7.85 3.89 8.27
N VAL A 21 -7.72 3.68 6.97
CA VAL A 21 -6.53 3.05 6.36
C VAL A 21 -5.97 3.95 5.25
N GLY A 22 -4.96 3.49 4.53
CA GLY A 22 -4.43 4.19 3.37
C GLY A 22 -3.71 5.50 3.71
N GLY A 23 -3.83 6.48 2.82
CA GLY A 23 -3.06 7.72 2.91
C GLY A 23 -3.40 8.61 4.09
N VAL A 24 -4.69 8.74 4.38
CA VAL A 24 -5.17 9.55 5.53
C VAL A 24 -4.66 8.95 6.84
N ALA A 25 -4.64 7.62 6.98
CA ALA A 25 -4.08 6.99 8.18
C ALA A 25 -2.61 7.39 8.41
N VAL A 26 -1.80 7.42 7.36
CA VAL A 26 -0.38 7.86 7.43
C VAL A 26 -0.27 9.32 7.89
N VAL A 27 -1.14 10.19 7.38
CA VAL A 27 -1.21 11.61 7.78
C VAL A 27 -1.62 11.75 9.25
N LEU A 28 -2.63 11.00 9.70
CA LEU A 28 -3.09 11.00 11.10
C LEU A 28 -2.00 10.51 12.07
N HIS A 29 -1.05 9.69 11.59
CA HIS A 29 0.14 9.27 12.34
C HIS A 29 1.31 10.26 12.27
N GLY A 30 1.13 11.46 11.70
CA GLY A 30 2.13 12.54 11.70
C GLY A 30 3.10 12.50 10.52
N HIS A 31 2.86 11.66 9.52
CA HIS A 31 3.69 11.58 8.32
C HIS A 31 3.03 12.27 7.13
N ALA A 32 3.69 13.31 6.61
CA ALA A 32 3.19 14.05 5.46
C ALA A 32 3.08 13.16 4.21
N ARG A 33 1.90 13.12 3.59
CA ARG A 33 1.63 12.40 2.34
C ARG A 33 0.53 13.12 1.57
N LEU A 34 0.69 13.21 0.25
CA LEU A 34 -0.40 13.64 -0.62
C LEU A 34 -1.44 12.51 -0.74
N THR A 35 -2.70 12.81 -0.44
CA THR A 35 -3.82 11.88 -0.55
C THR A 35 -5.06 12.66 -0.99
N ALA A 36 -5.90 12.07 -1.82
CA ALA A 36 -7.09 12.73 -2.38
C ALA A 36 -8.39 11.98 -2.03
N ASP A 37 -8.26 10.87 -1.32
CA ASP A 37 -9.29 9.92 -0.93
C ASP A 37 -9.20 9.60 0.57
N LEU A 38 -10.29 9.05 1.10
CA LEU A 38 -10.39 8.49 2.44
C LEU A 38 -10.77 7.02 2.31
N ASP A 39 -9.85 6.16 2.73
CA ASP A 39 -10.07 4.72 2.77
C ASP A 39 -10.49 4.28 4.19
N ILE A 40 -11.61 3.56 4.27
CA ILE A 40 -12.14 3.04 5.54
C ILE A 40 -12.43 1.55 5.39
N VAL A 41 -12.00 0.76 6.36
CA VAL A 41 -12.50 -0.60 6.57
C VAL A 41 -13.61 -0.54 7.61
N VAL A 42 -14.78 -1.07 7.27
CA VAL A 42 -15.98 -1.06 8.13
C VAL A 42 -16.41 -2.48 8.46
N ASN A 43 -17.00 -2.68 9.65
CA ASN A 43 -17.60 -3.96 10.01
C ASN A 43 -18.69 -4.35 8.99
N LEU A 44 -18.57 -5.56 8.43
CA LEU A 44 -19.46 -6.09 7.39
C LEU A 44 -20.67 -6.85 7.96
N GLU A 45 -20.86 -6.85 9.28
CA GLU A 45 -22.11 -7.30 9.89
C GLU A 45 -23.27 -6.49 9.31
N THR A 46 -24.29 -7.19 8.81
CA THR A 46 -25.35 -6.62 7.99
C THR A 46 -26.06 -5.45 8.67
N SER A 47 -26.43 -5.55 9.94
CA SER A 47 -27.17 -4.49 10.62
C SER A 47 -26.31 -3.23 10.84
N ALA A 48 -25.07 -3.41 11.29
CA ALA A 48 -24.10 -2.33 11.51
C ALA A 48 -23.71 -1.64 10.18
N LEU A 49 -23.55 -2.42 9.11
CA LEU A 49 -23.21 -1.88 7.80
C LEU A 49 -24.38 -1.10 7.19
N LYS A 50 -25.62 -1.58 7.33
CA LYS A 50 -26.82 -0.83 6.89
C LYS A 50 -26.93 0.52 7.59
N ALA A 51 -26.68 0.55 8.91
CA ALA A 51 -26.69 1.80 9.68
C ALA A 51 -25.64 2.78 9.16
N ALA A 52 -24.39 2.32 8.96
CA ALA A 52 -23.30 3.12 8.43
C ALA A 52 -23.62 3.67 7.02
N LEU A 53 -24.10 2.81 6.10
CA LEU A 53 -24.46 3.22 4.75
C LEU A 53 -25.61 4.24 4.72
N SER A 54 -26.59 4.09 5.62
CA SER A 54 -27.69 5.04 5.76
C SER A 54 -27.18 6.42 6.19
N GLU A 55 -26.32 6.49 7.22
CA GLU A 55 -25.75 7.78 7.68
C GLU A 55 -24.84 8.42 6.65
N LEU A 56 -24.00 7.64 5.96
CA LEU A 56 -23.16 8.15 4.87
C LEU A 56 -24.01 8.70 3.71
N THR A 57 -25.10 8.00 3.37
CA THR A 57 -26.06 8.46 2.34
C THR A 57 -26.78 9.74 2.78
N ARG A 58 -27.11 9.86 4.07
CA ARG A 58 -27.78 11.02 4.67
C ARG A 58 -26.92 12.29 4.58
N ILE A 59 -25.61 12.17 4.74
CA ILE A 59 -24.67 13.29 4.57
C ILE A 59 -24.32 13.58 3.09
N GLY A 60 -24.97 12.90 2.15
CA GLY A 60 -24.88 13.19 0.72
C GLY A 60 -23.88 12.34 -0.06
N LEU A 61 -23.21 11.36 0.58
CA LEU A 61 -22.36 10.42 -0.15
C LEU A 61 -23.22 9.50 -1.04
N ARG A 62 -22.67 9.16 -2.20
CA ARG A 62 -23.31 8.32 -3.21
C ARG A 62 -22.29 7.34 -3.78
N PRO A 63 -22.71 6.11 -4.12
CA PRO A 63 -21.86 5.20 -4.86
C PRO A 63 -21.41 5.82 -6.19
N ARG A 64 -20.14 5.59 -6.56
CA ARG A 64 -19.62 5.99 -7.87
C ARG A 64 -20.15 5.09 -9.01
N LEU A 65 -20.39 3.82 -8.69
CA LEU A 65 -21.02 2.87 -9.60
C LEU A 65 -22.54 3.04 -9.55
N PRO A 66 -23.28 2.72 -10.64
CA PRO A 66 -24.73 2.83 -10.70
C PRO A 66 -25.42 1.67 -9.95
N VAL A 67 -25.12 1.53 -8.66
CA VAL A 67 -25.65 0.50 -7.76
C VAL A 67 -26.30 1.15 -6.55
N ASN A 68 -27.24 0.47 -5.91
CA ASN A 68 -27.76 0.95 -4.64
C ASN A 68 -26.70 0.73 -3.56
N ALA A 69 -26.41 1.78 -2.76
CA ALA A 69 -25.46 1.68 -1.66
C ALA A 69 -25.82 0.55 -0.69
N MET A 70 -27.12 0.32 -0.46
CA MET A 70 -27.62 -0.66 0.49
C MET A 70 -27.36 -2.11 0.06
N ASP A 71 -27.17 -2.35 -1.24
CA ASP A 71 -26.84 -3.68 -1.78
C ASP A 71 -25.48 -4.15 -1.26
N PHE A 72 -24.57 -3.22 -0.94
CA PHE A 72 -23.28 -3.55 -0.34
C PHE A 72 -23.44 -4.23 1.03
N ALA A 73 -24.55 -4.01 1.74
CA ALA A 73 -24.81 -4.68 3.01
C ALA A 73 -25.16 -6.17 2.85
N ASP A 74 -25.57 -6.61 1.65
CA ASP A 74 -25.95 -8.00 1.40
C ASP A 74 -24.72 -8.87 1.05
N PRO A 75 -24.38 -9.88 1.87
CA PRO A 75 -23.25 -10.77 1.59
C PRO A 75 -23.38 -11.55 0.28
N ALA A 76 -24.59 -11.87 -0.19
CA ALA A 76 -24.80 -12.56 -1.45
C ALA A 76 -24.47 -11.64 -2.63
N ILE A 77 -24.99 -10.40 -2.61
CA ILE A 77 -24.68 -9.42 -3.65
C ILE A 77 -23.18 -9.08 -3.66
N ARG A 78 -22.54 -8.93 -2.49
CA ARG A 78 -21.08 -8.72 -2.42
C ARG A 78 -20.29 -9.85 -3.07
N ARG A 79 -20.76 -11.10 -2.97
CA ARG A 79 -20.11 -12.24 -3.64
C ARG A 79 -20.26 -12.15 -5.16
N GLU A 80 -21.42 -11.75 -5.66
CA GLU A 80 -21.65 -11.56 -7.10
C GLU A 80 -20.78 -10.44 -7.68
N TRP A 81 -20.49 -9.39 -6.90
CA TRP A 81 -19.59 -8.31 -7.31
C TRP A 81 -18.12 -8.71 -7.38
N VAL A 82 -17.73 -9.85 -6.81
CA VAL A 82 -16.38 -10.41 -6.88
C VAL A 82 -16.42 -11.58 -7.86
N PRO A 83 -16.24 -11.35 -9.17
CA PRO A 83 -16.29 -12.43 -10.15
C PRO A 83 -15.18 -13.45 -9.89
N GLU A 84 -15.52 -14.72 -10.06
CA GLU A 84 -14.59 -15.84 -9.99
C GLU A 84 -13.50 -15.68 -11.07
N GLY A 85 -12.23 -15.88 -10.69
CA GLY A 85 -11.07 -15.60 -11.53
C GLY A 85 -10.79 -14.10 -11.73
N GLY A 86 -11.52 -13.23 -11.05
CA GLY A 86 -11.32 -11.79 -11.09
C GLY A 86 -10.05 -11.32 -10.38
N TRP A 87 -9.62 -10.11 -10.71
CA TRP A 87 -8.41 -9.48 -10.15
C TRP A 87 -8.35 -9.48 -8.62
N GLU A 88 -9.48 -9.26 -7.93
CA GLU A 88 -9.52 -9.24 -6.47
C GLU A 88 -9.37 -10.63 -5.83
N GLU A 89 -9.91 -11.67 -6.46
CA GLU A 89 -9.74 -13.05 -6.00
C GLU A 89 -8.28 -13.50 -6.15
N THR A 90 -7.70 -13.27 -7.34
CA THR A 90 -6.27 -13.56 -7.57
C THR A 90 -5.38 -12.79 -6.59
N ARG A 91 -5.69 -11.51 -6.33
CA ARG A 91 -4.96 -10.71 -5.33
C ARG A 91 -5.15 -11.20 -3.90
N ARG A 92 -6.31 -11.77 -3.55
CA ARG A 92 -6.55 -12.31 -2.21
C ARG A 92 -5.60 -13.47 -1.93
N GLU A 93 -5.47 -14.41 -2.87
CA GLU A 93 -4.52 -15.52 -2.75
C GLU A 93 -3.08 -15.03 -2.65
N GLN A 94 -2.70 -14.07 -3.50
CA GLN A 94 -1.37 -13.46 -3.44
C GLN A 94 -1.13 -12.77 -2.09
N ARG A 95 -2.09 -11.99 -1.57
CA ARG A 95 -1.98 -11.32 -0.25
C ARG A 95 -1.79 -12.32 0.88
N ILE A 96 -2.55 -13.42 0.90
CA ILE A 96 -2.39 -14.48 1.92
C ILE A 96 -0.98 -15.06 1.86
N ARG A 97 -0.49 -15.39 0.66
CA ARG A 97 0.88 -15.89 0.46
C ARG A 97 1.93 -14.86 0.87
N TRP A 98 1.68 -13.58 0.63
CA TRP A 98 2.60 -12.48 0.94
C TRP A 98 2.69 -12.18 2.45
N LEU A 99 1.56 -12.28 3.16
CA LEU A 99 1.50 -12.18 4.62
C LEU A 99 2.18 -13.37 5.29
N ALA A 100 2.08 -14.57 4.71
CA ALA A 100 2.77 -15.76 5.19
C ALA A 100 4.27 -15.77 4.85
N ALA A 101 4.72 -14.93 3.91
CA ALA A 101 6.11 -14.89 3.48
C ALA A 101 7.02 -14.21 4.52
N THR A 102 8.23 -14.72 4.68
CA THR A 102 9.28 -14.05 5.45
C THR A 102 9.86 -12.86 4.66
N PRO A 103 10.52 -11.89 5.32
CA PRO A 103 11.25 -10.83 4.62
C PRO A 103 12.24 -11.36 3.58
N ALA A 104 12.95 -12.45 3.87
CA ALA A 104 13.89 -13.08 2.94
C ALA A 104 13.20 -13.67 1.71
N GLN A 105 12.04 -14.32 1.88
CA GLN A 105 11.25 -14.83 0.76
C GLN A 105 10.73 -13.70 -0.13
N ARG A 106 10.26 -12.60 0.46
CA ARG A 106 9.84 -11.42 -0.29
C ARG A 106 10.98 -10.81 -1.10
N LEU A 107 12.18 -10.72 -0.53
CA LEU A 107 13.37 -10.24 -1.23
C LEU A 107 13.71 -11.13 -2.43
N ALA A 108 13.77 -12.45 -2.22
CA ALA A 108 14.07 -13.40 -3.30
C ALA A 108 13.05 -13.32 -4.46
N TRP A 109 11.76 -13.13 -4.15
CA TRP A 109 10.73 -12.94 -5.18
C TRP A 109 10.88 -11.61 -5.93
N LEU A 110 11.25 -10.53 -5.24
CA LEU A 110 11.49 -9.24 -5.87
C LEU A 110 12.70 -9.32 -6.81
N GLU A 111 13.79 -9.98 -6.39
CA GLU A 111 14.97 -10.20 -7.21
C GLU A 111 14.64 -11.00 -8.47
N ALA A 112 13.89 -12.09 -8.33
CA ALA A 112 13.42 -12.90 -9.46
C ALA A 112 12.49 -12.10 -10.40
N ALA A 113 11.61 -11.27 -9.85
CA ALA A 113 10.71 -10.42 -10.65
C ALA A 113 11.48 -9.34 -11.44
N ILE A 114 12.49 -8.73 -10.82
CA ILE A 114 13.38 -7.76 -11.49
C ILE A 114 14.15 -8.45 -12.62
N GLU A 115 14.70 -9.64 -12.37
CA GLU A 115 15.41 -10.42 -13.39
C GLU A 115 14.48 -10.77 -14.57
N PHE A 116 13.26 -11.23 -14.27
CA PHE A 116 12.23 -11.50 -15.27
C PHE A 116 11.89 -10.25 -16.08
N ALA A 117 11.69 -9.10 -15.43
CA ALA A 117 11.37 -7.85 -16.11
C ALA A 117 12.49 -7.37 -17.04
N HIS A 118 13.76 -7.56 -16.66
CA HIS A 118 14.88 -7.34 -17.58
C HIS A 118 14.86 -8.30 -18.77
N LYS A 119 14.63 -9.60 -18.53
CA LYS A 119 14.54 -10.62 -19.60
C LYS A 119 13.40 -10.34 -20.58
N ALA A 120 12.28 -9.84 -20.07
CA ALA A 120 11.11 -9.46 -20.86
C ALA A 120 11.25 -8.09 -21.56
N GLY A 121 12.33 -7.34 -21.30
CA GLY A 121 12.53 -5.99 -21.84
C GLY A 121 11.60 -4.93 -21.22
N ALA A 122 10.90 -5.26 -20.13
CA ALA A 122 10.03 -4.34 -19.40
C ALA A 122 10.84 -3.33 -18.56
N LEU A 123 12.09 -3.65 -18.25
CA LEU A 123 13.05 -2.73 -17.64
C LEU A 123 14.19 -2.44 -18.62
N PRO A 124 14.80 -1.23 -18.55
CA PRO A 124 16.01 -0.90 -19.29
C PRO A 124 17.08 -1.98 -19.08
N ARG A 125 17.97 -2.18 -20.05
CA ARG A 125 19.15 -3.01 -19.81
C ARG A 125 19.90 -2.44 -18.61
N ARG A 126 20.45 -3.31 -17.75
CA ARG A 126 21.35 -2.87 -16.68
C ARG A 126 22.58 -2.24 -17.36
N ASP A 127 22.52 -0.94 -17.56
CA ASP A 127 23.71 -0.15 -17.82
C ASP A 127 24.60 -0.28 -16.59
N LYS A 128 25.92 -0.23 -16.80
CA LYS A 128 26.92 -0.47 -15.75
C LYS A 128 26.62 0.42 -14.55
N ASP A 129 26.44 -0.23 -13.41
CA ASP A 129 26.21 0.29 -12.06
C ASP A 129 25.88 1.80 -11.93
N PRO A 130 24.60 2.17 -11.68
CA PRO A 130 24.20 3.56 -11.44
C PRO A 130 24.76 4.14 -10.13
N TRP A 131 25.32 3.32 -9.24
CA TRP A 131 25.92 3.75 -7.98
C TRP A 131 27.45 3.79 -8.02
N GLY A 132 28.08 3.49 -9.16
CA GLY A 132 29.54 3.61 -9.34
C GLY A 132 30.39 2.76 -8.38
N ARG A 133 29.85 1.70 -7.78
CA ARG A 133 30.60 0.71 -7.02
C ARG A 133 31.38 -0.13 -8.03
N SER A 134 32.60 0.32 -8.30
CA SER A 134 33.59 -0.49 -8.98
C SER A 134 33.70 -1.86 -8.31
N ASN A 135 33.49 -2.91 -9.10
CA ASN A 135 33.74 -4.33 -8.86
C ASN A 135 34.10 -4.71 -7.40
N PRO A 136 33.24 -5.44 -6.65
CA PRO A 136 33.53 -5.86 -5.27
C PRO A 136 34.77 -6.76 -5.15
N ASP A 137 35.21 -7.37 -6.26
CA ASP A 137 36.43 -8.18 -6.32
C ASP A 137 37.70 -7.38 -6.72
N ARG A 138 37.60 -6.04 -6.85
CA ARG A 138 38.78 -5.20 -7.07
C ARG A 138 39.60 -5.18 -5.77
N PRO A 139 40.89 -5.59 -5.79
CA PRO A 139 41.75 -5.49 -4.62
C PRO A 139 41.75 -4.06 -4.10
N LEU A 140 41.60 -3.89 -2.78
CA LEU A 140 41.75 -2.59 -2.14
C LEU A 140 43.17 -2.09 -2.43
N GLU A 141 43.27 -0.94 -3.09
CA GLU A 141 44.56 -0.28 -3.27
C GLU A 141 45.10 0.11 -1.89
N PRO A 142 46.37 -0.16 -1.60
CA PRO A 142 46.95 0.25 -0.34
C PRO A 142 46.88 1.78 -0.21
N PRO A 143 46.65 2.32 1.00
CA PRO A 143 46.57 3.76 1.19
C PRO A 143 47.88 4.43 0.76
N ASP A 144 47.76 5.56 0.05
CA ASP A 144 48.89 6.35 -0.44
C ASP A 144 49.83 6.72 0.72
N SER A 145 51.11 6.38 0.58
CA SER A 145 52.18 6.62 1.56
C SER A 145 52.49 8.10 1.81
N ASP A 146 51.86 9.00 1.06
CA ASP A 146 52.28 10.40 0.99
C ASP A 146 51.44 11.32 1.90
N ALA A 147 50.44 10.79 2.60
CA ALA A 147 49.57 11.57 3.50
C ALA A 147 50.14 11.76 4.93
N GLU A 148 51.17 11.01 5.34
CA GLU A 148 51.73 11.10 6.70
C GLU A 148 52.87 12.11 6.86
N ALA A 149 53.49 12.59 5.78
CA ALA A 149 54.65 13.49 5.86
C ALA A 149 54.32 14.97 6.13
N SER A 150 53.04 15.36 6.23
CA SER A 150 52.63 16.77 6.43
C SER A 150 52.09 17.09 7.83
N ARG A 151 52.24 16.18 8.81
CA ARG A 151 51.73 16.40 10.19
C ARG A 151 52.80 16.52 11.29
N GLU A 152 54.09 16.44 10.97
CA GLU A 152 55.17 16.72 11.93
C GLU A 152 56.01 17.90 11.42
N GLY A 153 55.65 19.11 11.86
CA GLY A 153 56.32 20.35 11.49
C GLY A 153 55.65 21.57 12.12
N ALA A 154 55.50 21.54 13.44
CA ALA A 154 55.16 22.69 14.29
C ALA A 154 56.13 22.73 15.47
#